data_AF-A0A4V3Z7V7-F1
#
_entry.id   AF-A0A4V3Z7V7-F1
#
_cell.length_a   1.000
_cell.length_b   1.000
_cell.length_c   1.000
_cell.angle_alpha   90.00
_cell.angle_beta   90.00
_cell.angle_gamma   90.00
#
_symmetry.space_group_name_H-M   'P 1'
#
loop_
_entity.id
_entity.type
_entity.pdbx_description
1 polymer ?
#
loop_
_entity_poly.entity_id
_entity_poly.type
_entity_poly.pdbx_seq_one_letter_code
_entity_poly.pdbx_strand_id
1 'polypeptide(L)'
;MIVDALDEIPDQDSRERLLAALAARMSAPDTPVRFLVTTRPLSPGETARLAGPRVGFYELQPFDADALIRFAYRWFDQADSPAGKAAAREFLDQVDAAGLGNILEVPLLAALAAQVHAARRDQPLPGNRYELYEQYIEHLTDTQTPVSTATLDPLRQSPGGAQLADWVEAHRVEILERLATTYTTEETQLLDDAEGYLAEHAPVPARLPSSWKDLLAEWLALTGLLGRPAGCGSCTRPSPNTWLRQRPPEHSRTTSDPTNRPGTI
;
A
#
# COMPACT_ATOMS: atom_id res chain seq x y z
N MET A 1 -2.09 -18.24 -19.94
CA MET A 1 -1.94 -18.25 -18.48
C MET A 1 -1.14 -17.02 -18.09
N ILE A 2 -1.55 -16.32 -17.04
CA ILE A 2 -0.83 -15.17 -16.50
C ILE A 2 -0.22 -15.60 -15.16
N VAL A 3 1.06 -15.30 -14.96
CA VAL A 3 1.75 -15.42 -13.67
C VAL A 3 2.07 -13.99 -13.26
N ASP A 4 1.39 -13.50 -12.22
CA ASP A 4 1.60 -12.14 -11.72
C ASP A 4 2.65 -12.13 -10.61
N ALA A 5 3.52 -11.12 -10.62
CA ALA A 5 4.52 -10.83 -9.59
C ALA A 5 5.38 -12.04 -9.18
N LEU A 6 6.08 -12.65 -10.15
CA LEU A 6 6.94 -13.83 -9.90
C LEU A 6 7.98 -13.61 -8.78
N ASP A 7 8.45 -12.38 -8.62
CA ASP A 7 9.45 -12.01 -7.64
C ASP A 7 8.93 -11.87 -6.20
N GLU A 8 7.61 -11.91 -5.99
CA GLU A 8 6.99 -11.89 -4.66
C GLU A 8 7.02 -13.24 -3.95
N ILE A 9 7.53 -14.31 -4.60
CA ILE A 9 7.72 -15.61 -3.96
C ILE A 9 8.93 -15.50 -3.01
N PRO A 10 8.72 -15.51 -1.68
CA PRO A 10 9.81 -15.28 -0.73
C PRO A 10 10.67 -16.54 -0.53
N ASP A 11 10.05 -17.72 -0.64
CA ASP A 11 10.75 -19.00 -0.51
C ASP A 11 11.55 -19.32 -1.78
N GLN A 12 12.87 -19.37 -1.62
CA GLN A 12 13.80 -19.59 -2.72
C GLN A 12 13.60 -20.95 -3.40
N ASP A 13 13.33 -22.01 -2.64
CA ASP A 13 13.12 -23.35 -3.20
C ASP A 13 11.84 -23.42 -4.05
N SER A 14 10.76 -22.79 -3.60
CA SER A 14 9.52 -22.67 -4.36
C SER A 14 9.70 -21.84 -5.62
N ARG A 15 10.47 -20.75 -5.53
CA ARG A 15 10.82 -19.90 -6.68
C ARG A 15 11.61 -20.69 -7.73
N GLU A 16 12.62 -21.45 -7.31
CA GLU A 16 13.42 -22.28 -8.21
C GLU A 16 12.62 -23.39 -8.87
N ARG A 17 11.74 -24.06 -8.12
CA ARG A 17 10.83 -25.07 -8.67
C ARG A 17 9.89 -24.48 -9.73
N LEU A 18 9.35 -23.29 -9.49
CA LEU A 18 8.48 -22.61 -10.45
C LEU A 18 9.25 -22.21 -11.71
N LEU A 19 10.43 -21.61 -11.57
CA LEU A 19 11.29 -21.25 -12.70
C LEU A 19 11.65 -22.48 -13.57
N ALA A 20 11.97 -23.61 -12.92
CA ALA A 20 12.22 -24.86 -13.63
C ALA A 20 10.99 -25.37 -14.39
N ALA A 21 9.82 -25.33 -13.76
CA ALA A 21 8.56 -25.75 -14.38
C ALA A 21 8.18 -24.86 -15.58
N LEU A 22 8.36 -23.54 -15.47
CA LEU A 22 8.14 -22.58 -16.55
C LEU A 22 9.09 -22.85 -17.72
N ALA A 23 10.39 -22.97 -17.46
CA ALA A 23 11.39 -23.24 -18.49
C ALA A 23 11.13 -24.56 -19.24
N ALA A 24 10.78 -25.63 -18.50
CA ALA A 24 10.43 -26.92 -19.09
C ALA A 24 9.19 -26.82 -20.00
N ARG A 25 8.17 -26.09 -19.56
CA ARG A 25 6.93 -25.92 -20.33
C ARG A 25 7.14 -25.05 -21.57
N MET A 26 7.95 -24.00 -21.48
CA MET A 26 8.29 -23.11 -22.60
C MET A 26 9.14 -23.82 -23.66
N SER A 27 9.91 -24.84 -23.26
CA SER A 27 10.75 -25.64 -24.16
C SER A 27 9.97 -26.77 -24.86
N ALA A 28 8.78 -27.13 -24.38
CA ALA A 28 7.97 -28.20 -24.96
C ALA A 28 7.51 -27.84 -26.40
N PRO A 29 7.67 -28.72 -27.40
CA PRO A 29 7.33 -28.44 -28.80
C PRO A 29 5.86 -28.08 -29.01
N ASP A 30 4.96 -28.77 -28.32
CA ASP A 30 3.50 -28.81 -28.60
C ASP A 30 2.64 -28.21 -27.49
N THR A 31 3.14 -27.23 -26.73
CA THR A 31 2.28 -26.59 -25.73
C THR A 31 1.30 -25.61 -26.38
N PRO A 32 -0.03 -25.79 -26.25
CA PRO A 32 -1.01 -24.84 -26.78
C PRO A 32 -1.13 -23.56 -25.93
N VAL A 33 -0.39 -23.47 -24.82
CA VAL A 33 -0.55 -22.43 -23.81
C VAL A 33 0.53 -21.37 -23.96
N ARG A 34 0.10 -20.10 -24.04
CA ARG A 34 0.98 -18.93 -23.91
C ARG A 34 1.05 -18.49 -22.45
N PHE A 35 2.24 -18.10 -22.02
CA PHE A 35 2.51 -17.56 -20.69
C PHE A 35 2.80 -16.07 -20.81
N LEU A 36 2.17 -15.27 -19.95
CA LEU A 36 2.57 -13.90 -19.67
C LEU A 36 3.02 -13.88 -18.22
N VAL A 37 4.24 -13.42 -17.97
CA VAL A 37 4.82 -13.36 -16.62
C VAL A 37 5.15 -11.90 -16.34
N THR A 38 4.67 -11.38 -15.21
CA THR A 38 5.06 -10.06 -14.71
C THR A 38 6.01 -10.26 -13.54
N THR A 39 7.02 -9.39 -13.45
CA THR A 39 8.02 -9.44 -12.38
C THR A 39 8.83 -8.15 -12.37
N ARG A 40 9.37 -7.78 -11.20
CA ARG A 40 10.52 -6.86 -11.13
C ARG A 40 11.73 -7.44 -11.87
N PRO A 41 12.73 -6.62 -12.25
CA PRO A 41 13.88 -7.09 -13.00
C PRO A 41 14.51 -8.35 -12.38
N LEU A 42 14.48 -9.45 -13.15
CA LEU A 42 15.06 -10.73 -12.74
C LEU A 42 16.58 -10.65 -12.70
N SER A 43 17.19 -11.48 -11.86
CA SER A 43 18.64 -11.61 -11.89
C SER A 43 19.11 -12.17 -13.25
N PRO A 44 20.35 -11.89 -13.70
CA PRO A 44 20.85 -12.40 -14.98
C PRO A 44 20.74 -13.92 -15.14
N GLY A 45 20.91 -14.68 -14.05
CA GLY A 45 20.78 -16.14 -14.05
C GLY A 45 19.34 -16.64 -14.27
N GLU A 46 18.36 -15.98 -13.66
CA GLU A 46 16.94 -16.29 -13.87
C GLU A 46 16.49 -15.94 -15.28
N THR A 47 16.92 -14.78 -15.79
CA THR A 47 16.67 -14.36 -17.18
C THR A 47 17.23 -15.36 -18.17
N ALA A 48 18.48 -15.81 -17.99
CA ALA A 48 19.11 -16.80 -18.85
C ALA A 48 18.37 -18.15 -18.82
N ARG A 49 17.82 -18.54 -17.67
CA ARG A 49 17.06 -19.79 -17.50
C ARG A 49 15.71 -19.77 -18.21
N LEU A 50 15.07 -18.60 -18.27
CA LEU A 50 13.80 -18.42 -18.98
C LEU A 50 13.99 -18.08 -20.46
N ALA A 51 15.19 -17.70 -20.89
CA ALA A 51 15.46 -17.37 -22.27
C ALA A 51 15.27 -18.57 -23.21
N GLY A 52 14.71 -18.31 -24.38
CA GLY A 52 14.54 -19.33 -25.42
C GLY A 52 13.98 -18.75 -26.72
N PRO A 53 13.96 -19.53 -27.82
CA PRO A 53 13.61 -19.03 -29.15
C PRO A 53 12.19 -18.47 -29.27
N ARG A 54 11.30 -18.86 -28.36
CA ARG A 54 9.88 -18.48 -28.33
C ARG A 54 9.53 -17.54 -27.18
N VAL A 55 10.54 -16.93 -26.56
CA VAL A 55 10.40 -16.11 -25.34
C VAL A 55 10.78 -14.68 -25.66
N GLY A 56 9.87 -13.75 -25.38
CA GLY A 56 10.13 -12.32 -25.48
C GLY A 56 10.22 -11.71 -24.08
N PHE A 57 11.20 -10.84 -23.88
CA PHE A 57 11.29 -9.98 -22.71
C PHE A 57 10.80 -8.59 -23.09
N TYR A 58 9.91 -8.05 -22.28
CA TYR A 58 9.31 -6.73 -22.48
C TYR A 58 9.47 -5.94 -21.18
N GLU A 59 9.78 -4.67 -21.33
CA GLU A 59 9.88 -3.73 -20.21
C GLU A 59 8.71 -2.76 -20.28
N LEU A 60 7.99 -2.60 -19.17
CA LEU A 60 6.96 -1.59 -19.04
C LEU A 60 7.64 -0.22 -18.99
N GLN A 61 7.39 0.58 -20.02
CA GLN A 61 7.96 1.92 -20.10
C GLN A 61 7.23 2.88 -19.14
N PRO A 62 7.92 3.89 -18.60
CA PRO A 62 7.28 5.03 -17.96
C PRO A 62 6.28 5.70 -18.91
N PHE A 63 5.36 6.48 -18.35
CA PHE A 63 4.52 7.37 -19.13
C PHE A 63 5.37 8.47 -19.76
N ASP A 64 5.23 8.63 -21.07
CA ASP A 64 5.58 9.86 -21.75
C ASP A 64 4.47 10.92 -21.58
N ALA A 65 4.74 12.15 -22.05
CA ALA A 65 3.79 13.24 -21.98
C ALA A 65 2.43 12.89 -22.63
N ASP A 66 2.45 12.22 -23.79
CA ASP A 66 1.22 11.82 -24.47
C ASP A 66 0.44 10.73 -23.70
N ALA A 67 1.14 9.81 -23.05
CA ALA A 67 0.57 8.80 -22.18
C ALA A 67 -0.07 9.42 -20.95
N LEU A 68 0.55 10.43 -20.35
CA LEU A 68 -0.01 11.17 -19.22
C LEU A 68 -1.29 11.94 -19.62
N ILE A 69 -1.29 12.58 -20.80
CA ILE A 69 -2.49 13.22 -21.36
C ILE A 69 -3.60 12.18 -21.56
N ARG A 70 -3.30 11.06 -22.24
CA ARG A 70 -4.28 9.98 -22.45
C ARG A 70 -4.80 9.41 -21.13
N PHE A 71 -3.93 9.27 -20.14
CA PHE A 71 -4.28 8.82 -18.80
C PHE A 71 -5.28 9.79 -18.14
N ALA A 72 -4.99 11.09 -18.13
CA ALA A 72 -5.86 12.10 -17.53
C ALA A 72 -7.28 12.09 -18.15
N TYR A 73 -7.36 12.07 -19.49
CA TYR A 73 -8.67 12.01 -20.17
C TYR A 73 -9.40 10.70 -19.88
N ARG A 74 -8.71 9.55 -19.85
CA ARG A 74 -9.37 8.27 -19.49
C ARG A 74 -9.83 8.22 -18.04
N TRP A 75 -9.11 8.89 -17.14
CA TRP A 75 -9.46 8.92 -15.72
C TRP A 75 -10.69 9.78 -15.46
N PHE A 76 -10.70 11.02 -15.97
CA PHE A 76 -11.72 12.02 -15.64
C PHE A 76 -12.86 12.12 -16.65
N ASP A 77 -12.69 11.66 -17.89
CA ASP A 77 -13.66 11.82 -18.98
C ASP A 77 -14.19 10.48 -19.51
N GLN A 78 -14.68 9.63 -18.62
CA GLN A 78 -15.22 8.31 -19.00
C GLN A 78 -16.50 8.39 -19.86
N ALA A 79 -17.23 9.50 -19.78
CA ALA A 79 -18.53 9.71 -20.45
C ALA A 79 -18.48 10.69 -21.62
N ASP A 80 -17.28 11.09 -22.08
CA ASP A 80 -17.07 12.08 -23.15
C ASP A 80 -17.85 13.40 -22.92
N SER A 81 -17.81 13.89 -21.68
CA SER A 81 -18.61 15.02 -21.20
C SER A 81 -17.80 16.31 -21.15
N PRO A 82 -18.43 17.50 -21.35
CA PRO A 82 -17.73 18.78 -21.18
C PRO A 82 -17.07 18.94 -19.80
N ALA A 83 -17.73 18.44 -18.75
CA ALA A 83 -17.21 18.50 -17.38
C ALA A 83 -15.99 17.57 -17.17
N GLY A 84 -16.02 16.36 -17.73
CA GLY A 84 -14.89 15.42 -17.67
C GLY A 84 -13.67 15.93 -18.41
N LYS A 85 -13.86 16.53 -19.60
CA LYS A 85 -12.77 17.18 -20.36
C LYS A 85 -12.16 18.36 -19.62
N ALA A 86 -13.00 19.19 -18.99
CA ALA A 86 -12.54 20.30 -18.17
C ALA A 86 -11.72 19.80 -16.97
N ALA A 87 -12.18 18.74 -16.30
CA ALA A 87 -11.49 18.11 -15.19
C ALA A 87 -10.12 17.53 -15.58
N ALA A 88 -10.05 16.82 -16.70
CA ALA A 88 -8.78 16.29 -17.21
C ALA A 88 -7.78 17.42 -17.51
N ARG A 89 -8.26 18.52 -18.10
CA ARG A 89 -7.42 19.68 -18.40
C ARG A 89 -6.94 20.39 -17.15
N GLU A 90 -7.84 20.61 -16.19
CA GLU A 90 -7.51 21.19 -14.89
C GLU A 90 -6.42 20.38 -14.17
N PHE A 91 -6.54 19.05 -14.17
CA PHE A 91 -5.51 18.16 -13.63
C PHE A 91 -4.15 18.36 -14.32
N LEU A 92 -4.12 18.35 -15.66
CA LEU A 92 -2.87 18.56 -16.43
C LEU A 92 -2.26 19.94 -16.17
N ASP A 93 -3.09 20.99 -16.12
CA ASP A 93 -2.64 22.35 -15.81
C ASP A 93 -2.03 22.44 -14.40
N GLN A 94 -2.59 21.72 -13.42
CA GLN A 94 -2.03 21.63 -12.07
C GLN A 94 -0.71 20.83 -12.02
N VAL A 95 -0.60 19.75 -12.81
CA VAL A 95 0.64 18.97 -12.92
C VAL A 95 1.78 19.84 -13.45
N ASP A 96 1.50 20.62 -14.49
CA ASP A 96 2.46 21.55 -15.08
C ASP A 96 2.83 22.66 -14.09
N ALA A 97 1.84 23.26 -13.42
CA ALA A 97 2.07 24.32 -12.43
C ALA A 97 2.90 23.84 -11.23
N ALA A 98 2.71 22.60 -10.79
CA ALA A 98 3.45 22.00 -9.68
C ALA A 98 4.81 21.42 -10.11
N GLY A 99 5.12 21.38 -11.41
CA GLY A 99 6.37 20.80 -11.92
C GLY A 99 6.47 19.28 -11.74
N LEU A 100 5.34 18.58 -11.66
CA LEU A 100 5.26 17.15 -11.35
C LEU A 100 5.50 16.24 -12.57
N GLY A 101 5.67 16.77 -13.78
CA GLY A 101 5.74 15.98 -15.02
C GLY A 101 6.65 14.76 -14.94
N ASN A 102 7.92 14.94 -14.52
CA ASN A 102 8.89 13.86 -14.39
C ASN A 102 8.53 12.84 -13.29
N ILE A 103 7.80 13.27 -12.26
CA ILE A 103 7.35 12.41 -11.17
C ILE A 103 6.20 11.53 -11.65
N LEU A 104 5.30 12.07 -12.47
CA LEU A 104 4.13 11.35 -12.99
C LEU A 104 4.42 10.48 -14.21
N GLU A 105 5.68 10.42 -14.67
CA GLU A 105 6.15 9.37 -15.57
C GLU A 105 5.96 7.98 -14.94
N VAL A 106 5.97 7.88 -13.61
CA VAL A 106 5.65 6.63 -12.91
C VAL A 106 4.12 6.46 -12.87
N PRO A 107 3.53 5.45 -13.55
CA PRO A 107 2.07 5.32 -13.67
C PRO A 107 1.33 5.27 -12.33
N LEU A 108 1.95 4.66 -11.31
CA LEU A 108 1.39 4.64 -9.97
C LEU A 108 1.26 6.06 -9.38
N LEU A 109 2.30 6.90 -9.53
CA LEU A 109 2.27 8.27 -9.02
C LEU A 109 1.25 9.12 -9.76
N ALA A 110 1.09 8.92 -11.08
CA ALA A 110 0.02 9.55 -11.86
C ALA A 110 -1.37 9.21 -11.32
N ALA A 111 -1.59 7.94 -10.94
CA ALA A 111 -2.84 7.49 -10.32
C ALA A 111 -3.08 8.13 -8.95
N LEU A 112 -2.05 8.19 -8.09
CA LEU A 112 -2.15 8.86 -6.79
C LEU A 112 -2.49 10.34 -6.94
N ALA A 113 -1.81 11.05 -7.85
CA ALA A 113 -2.08 12.46 -8.13
C ALA A 113 -3.51 12.68 -8.65
N ALA A 114 -3.98 11.83 -9.55
CA ALA A 114 -5.34 11.91 -10.05
C ALA A 114 -6.40 11.67 -8.95
N GLN A 115 -6.13 10.75 -8.02
CA GLN A 115 -7.02 10.49 -6.89
C GLN A 115 -7.03 11.65 -5.88
N VAL A 116 -5.86 12.21 -5.56
CA VAL A 116 -5.75 13.39 -4.69
C VAL A 116 -6.49 14.58 -5.31
N HIS A 117 -6.28 14.85 -6.60
CA HIS A 117 -6.97 15.92 -7.32
C HIS A 117 -8.49 15.70 -7.36
N ALA A 118 -8.95 14.46 -7.59
CA ALA A 118 -10.38 14.14 -7.58
C ALA A 118 -11.03 14.38 -6.21
N ALA A 119 -10.31 14.09 -5.12
CA ALA A 119 -10.81 14.25 -3.75
C ALA A 119 -10.77 15.71 -3.27
N ARG A 120 -9.80 16.50 -3.73
CA ARG A 120 -9.54 17.88 -3.26
C ARG A 120 -9.34 18.83 -4.45
N ARG A 121 -10.37 18.97 -5.30
CA ARG A 121 -10.37 19.83 -6.50
C ARG A 121 -9.91 21.27 -6.25
N ASP A 122 -10.32 21.83 -5.11
CA ASP A 122 -10.05 23.23 -4.75
C ASP A 122 -8.63 23.46 -4.20
N GLN A 123 -7.81 22.41 -4.07
CA GLN A 123 -6.44 22.50 -3.57
C GLN A 123 -5.45 22.20 -4.69
N PRO A 124 -4.31 22.92 -4.75
CA PRO A 124 -3.28 22.63 -5.74
C PRO A 124 -2.63 21.27 -5.47
N LEU A 125 -2.24 20.58 -6.54
CA LEU A 125 -1.40 19.39 -6.42
C LEU A 125 -0.08 19.71 -5.68
N PRO A 126 0.42 18.76 -4.89
CA PRO A 126 1.66 18.93 -4.13
C PRO A 126 2.88 19.08 -5.05
N GLY A 127 3.92 19.77 -4.59
CA GLY A 127 5.08 20.10 -5.43
C GLY A 127 6.11 18.98 -5.56
N ASN A 128 5.96 17.89 -4.80
CA ASN A 128 6.91 16.78 -4.83
C ASN A 128 6.26 15.44 -4.44
N ARG A 129 7.02 14.36 -4.68
CA ARG A 129 6.56 12.99 -4.42
C ARG A 129 6.18 12.73 -2.97
N TYR A 130 6.89 13.33 -2.01
CA TYR A 130 6.69 13.05 -0.58
C TYR A 130 5.35 13.64 -0.12
N GLU A 131 5.11 14.91 -0.44
CA GLU A 131 3.82 15.57 -0.19
C GLU A 131 2.66 14.87 -0.91
N LEU A 132 2.89 14.33 -2.11
CA LEU A 132 1.88 13.53 -2.81
C LEU A 132 1.51 12.26 -2.04
N TYR A 133 2.49 11.56 -1.47
CA TYR A 133 2.23 10.41 -0.62
C TYR A 133 1.51 10.80 0.67
N GLU A 134 1.95 11.87 1.35
CA GLU A 134 1.31 12.36 2.58
C GLU A 134 -0.17 12.71 2.33
N GLN A 135 -0.47 13.52 1.31
CA GLN A 135 -1.85 13.88 0.97
C GLN A 135 -2.71 12.68 0.59
N TYR A 136 -2.13 11.69 -0.10
CA TYR A 136 -2.83 10.46 -0.42
C TYR A 136 -3.12 9.62 0.83
N ILE A 137 -2.16 9.49 1.75
CA ILE A 137 -2.33 8.78 3.02
C ILE A 137 -3.37 9.45 3.90
N GLU A 138 -3.35 10.79 3.99
CA GLU A 138 -4.39 11.56 4.65
C GLU A 138 -5.77 11.24 4.06
N HIS A 139 -5.89 11.26 2.72
CA HIS A 139 -7.14 10.94 2.05
C HIS A 139 -7.63 9.51 2.33
N LEU A 140 -6.73 8.52 2.34
CA LEU A 140 -7.08 7.15 2.74
C LEU A 140 -7.53 7.08 4.19
N THR A 141 -6.87 7.82 5.07
CA THR A 141 -7.20 7.86 6.50
C THR A 141 -8.56 8.50 6.72
N ASP A 142 -8.85 9.63 6.08
CA ASP A 142 -10.14 10.34 6.16
C ASP A 142 -11.30 9.47 5.66
N THR A 143 -11.07 8.67 4.62
CA THR A 143 -12.11 7.80 4.03
C THR A 143 -12.29 6.48 4.78
N GLN A 144 -11.23 5.88 5.31
CA GLN A 144 -11.28 4.58 5.98
C GLN A 144 -11.56 4.66 7.48
N THR A 145 -11.21 5.76 8.14
CA THR A 145 -11.44 5.90 9.60
C THR A 145 -12.92 5.72 9.96
N PRO A 146 -13.89 6.38 9.31
CA PRO A 146 -15.30 6.20 9.66
C PRO A 146 -15.80 4.75 9.47
N VAL A 147 -15.34 4.08 8.40
CA VAL A 147 -15.74 2.71 8.06
C VAL A 147 -15.14 1.71 9.05
N SER A 148 -13.87 1.87 9.39
CA SER A 148 -13.21 1.02 10.39
C SER A 148 -13.75 1.27 11.80
N THR A 149 -14.01 2.50 12.22
CA THR A 149 -14.63 2.74 13.54
C THR A 149 -16.00 2.05 13.65
N ALA A 150 -16.80 2.03 12.58
CA ALA A 150 -18.09 1.36 12.56
C ALA A 150 -17.99 -0.17 12.71
N THR A 151 -16.88 -0.82 12.31
CA THR A 151 -16.73 -2.27 12.54
C THR A 151 -16.55 -2.64 14.01
N LEU A 152 -16.18 -1.67 14.86
CA LEU A 152 -16.13 -1.86 16.31
C LEU A 152 -17.49 -1.63 16.98
N ASP A 153 -18.53 -1.18 16.28
CA ASP A 153 -19.86 -0.96 16.87
C ASP A 153 -20.46 -2.19 17.55
N PRO A 154 -20.37 -3.41 16.99
CA PRO A 154 -20.83 -4.62 17.68
C PRO A 154 -20.05 -4.88 18.99
N LEU A 155 -18.76 -4.52 19.04
CA LEU A 155 -17.95 -4.61 20.26
C LEU A 155 -18.37 -3.53 21.27
N ARG A 156 -18.61 -2.29 20.82
CA ARG A 156 -19.11 -1.19 21.67
C ARG A 156 -20.44 -1.53 22.34
N GLN A 157 -21.33 -2.20 21.61
CA GLN A 157 -22.66 -2.60 22.10
C GLN A 157 -22.62 -3.86 22.99
N SER A 158 -21.48 -4.54 23.08
CA SER A 158 -21.32 -5.74 23.91
C SER A 158 -21.05 -5.37 25.38
N PRO A 159 -21.51 -6.18 26.36
CA PRO A 159 -21.25 -5.92 27.78
C PRO A 159 -19.75 -5.82 28.08
N GLY A 160 -19.31 -4.66 28.56
CA GLY A 160 -17.89 -4.37 28.84
C GLY A 160 -17.03 -4.02 27.62
N GLY A 161 -17.55 -4.17 26.40
CA GLY A 161 -16.77 -3.96 25.17
C GLY A 161 -16.57 -2.51 24.76
N ALA A 162 -17.39 -1.57 25.27
CA ALA A 162 -17.27 -0.14 24.98
C ALA A 162 -15.89 0.42 25.34
N GLN A 163 -15.39 0.11 26.55
CA GLN A 163 -14.09 0.61 27.02
C GLN A 163 -12.93 0.09 26.17
N LEU A 164 -13.01 -1.17 25.72
CA LEU A 164 -12.02 -1.76 24.84
C LEU A 164 -12.07 -1.13 23.44
N ALA A 165 -13.25 -0.97 22.86
CA ALA A 165 -13.41 -0.37 21.54
C ALA A 165 -12.96 1.11 21.51
N ASP A 166 -13.27 1.88 22.56
CA ASP A 166 -12.77 3.25 22.74
C ASP A 166 -11.24 3.28 22.84
N TRP A 167 -10.66 2.36 23.61
CA TRP A 167 -9.22 2.26 23.76
C TRP A 167 -8.53 1.91 22.44
N VAL A 168 -9.06 0.94 21.69
CA VAL A 168 -8.53 0.53 20.37
C VAL A 168 -8.53 1.70 19.39
N GLU A 169 -9.62 2.48 19.33
CA GLU A 169 -9.69 3.64 18.44
C GLU A 169 -8.70 4.74 18.89
N ALA A 170 -8.61 5.00 20.19
CA ALA A 170 -7.68 6.01 20.72
C ALA A 170 -6.20 5.65 20.49
N HIS A 171 -5.85 4.36 20.49
CA HIS A 171 -4.48 3.86 20.30
C HIS A 171 -4.24 3.33 18.89
N ARG A 172 -5.10 3.68 17.92
CA ARG A 172 -5.04 3.19 16.53
C ARG A 172 -3.65 3.35 15.93
N VAL A 173 -3.07 4.56 16.01
CA VAL A 173 -1.77 4.87 15.42
C VAL A 173 -0.67 4.02 16.05
N GLU A 174 -0.66 3.90 17.38
CA GLU A 174 0.34 3.11 18.12
C GLU A 174 0.28 1.63 17.76
N ILE A 175 -0.94 1.07 17.66
CA ILE A 175 -1.16 -0.33 17.24
C ILE A 175 -0.62 -0.52 15.81
N LEU A 176 -0.96 0.38 14.88
CA LEU A 176 -0.52 0.26 13.48
C LEU A 176 0.99 0.42 13.32
N GLU A 177 1.62 1.35 14.05
CA GLU A 177 3.07 1.55 14.02
C GLU A 177 3.83 0.34 14.56
N ARG A 178 3.33 -0.28 15.64
CA ARG A 178 3.88 -1.53 16.15
C ARG A 178 3.79 -2.63 15.11
N LEU A 179 2.60 -2.88 14.58
CA LEU A 179 2.39 -3.95 13.60
C LEU A 179 3.20 -3.74 12.32
N ALA A 180 3.36 -2.49 11.89
CA ALA A 180 4.25 -2.13 10.78
C ALA A 180 5.72 -2.45 11.08
N THR A 181 6.16 -2.21 12.31
CA THR A 181 7.51 -2.54 12.78
C THR A 181 7.70 -4.05 12.78
N THR A 182 6.81 -4.80 13.44
CA THR A 182 6.83 -6.27 13.49
C THR A 182 6.84 -6.87 12.08
N TYR A 183 6.02 -6.35 11.16
CA TYR A 183 6.00 -6.79 9.76
C TYR A 183 7.34 -6.60 9.03
N THR A 184 8.10 -5.58 9.41
CA THR A 184 9.36 -5.24 8.75
C THR A 184 10.53 -6.03 9.32
N THR A 185 10.48 -6.38 10.61
CA THR A 185 11.58 -7.01 11.34
C THR A 185 11.42 -8.50 11.59
N GLU A 186 10.19 -9.03 11.61
CA GLU A 186 9.91 -10.41 12.02
C GLU A 186 8.99 -11.15 11.04
N GLU A 187 9.18 -12.47 10.90
CA GLU A 187 8.26 -13.35 10.15
C GLU A 187 7.06 -13.81 11.00
N THR A 188 6.59 -12.96 11.93
CA THR A 188 5.54 -13.28 12.89
C THR A 188 4.14 -13.06 12.30
N GLN A 189 3.14 -13.85 12.73
CA GLN A 189 1.74 -13.60 12.37
C GLN A 189 1.27 -12.31 13.06
N LEU A 190 0.99 -11.28 12.27
CA LEU A 190 0.63 -9.94 12.76
C LEU A 190 -0.61 -9.92 13.67
N LEU A 191 -1.54 -10.86 13.49
CA LEU A 191 -2.72 -10.95 14.35
C LEU A 191 -2.36 -11.41 15.77
N ASP A 192 -1.41 -12.35 15.91
CA ASP A 192 -0.96 -12.83 17.22
C ASP A 192 -0.21 -11.71 17.99
N ASP A 193 0.60 -10.91 17.30
CA ASP A 193 1.26 -9.74 17.90
C ASP A 193 0.26 -8.66 18.32
N ALA A 194 -0.76 -8.39 17.50
CA ALA A 194 -1.85 -7.47 17.86
C ALA A 194 -2.60 -7.95 19.11
N GLU A 195 -2.92 -9.24 19.17
CA GLU A 195 -3.60 -9.85 20.32
C GLU A 195 -2.76 -9.79 21.60
N GLY A 196 -1.46 -10.10 21.51
CA GLY A 196 -0.53 -10.02 22.63
C GLY A 196 -0.44 -8.59 23.17
N TYR A 197 -0.29 -7.62 22.28
CA TYR A 197 -0.23 -6.20 22.66
C TYR A 197 -1.51 -5.73 23.37
N LEU A 198 -2.69 -6.10 22.86
CA LEU A 198 -3.98 -5.78 23.47
C LEU A 198 -4.13 -6.43 24.85
N ALA A 199 -3.72 -7.68 25.01
CA ALA A 199 -3.79 -8.38 26.30
C ALA A 199 -2.92 -7.70 27.38
N GLU A 200 -1.81 -7.09 26.98
CA GLU A 200 -0.88 -6.41 27.88
C GLU A 200 -1.29 -4.97 28.23
N HIS A 201 -1.87 -4.22 27.28
CA HIS A 201 -2.04 -2.76 27.40
C HIS A 201 -3.51 -2.30 27.44
N ALA A 202 -4.44 -3.08 26.88
CA ALA A 202 -5.83 -2.68 26.79
C ALA A 202 -6.62 -3.10 28.04
N PRO A 203 -7.69 -2.37 28.40
CA PRO A 203 -8.62 -2.76 29.45
C PRO A 203 -9.51 -3.91 28.95
N VAL A 204 -8.94 -5.12 28.80
CA VAL A 204 -9.65 -6.30 28.31
C VAL A 204 -10.65 -6.78 29.36
N PRO A 205 -11.96 -6.76 29.09
CA PRO A 205 -12.97 -7.25 30.02
C PRO A 205 -12.83 -8.75 30.26
N ALA A 206 -13.18 -9.21 31.48
CA ALA A 206 -13.18 -10.63 31.82
C ALA A 206 -14.15 -11.48 30.95
N ARG A 207 -15.11 -10.84 30.28
CA ARG A 207 -16.05 -11.50 29.38
C ARG A 207 -16.23 -10.68 28.10
N LEU A 208 -15.60 -11.13 27.03
CA LEU A 208 -15.80 -10.61 25.68
C LEU A 208 -16.64 -11.58 24.84
N PRO A 209 -17.38 -11.10 23.82
CA PRO A 209 -18.03 -11.97 22.86
C PRO A 209 -16.98 -12.77 22.10
N SER A 210 -17.23 -14.05 21.81
CA SER A 210 -16.25 -14.92 21.12
C SER A 210 -15.77 -14.38 19.76
N SER A 211 -16.56 -13.49 19.14
CA SER A 211 -16.26 -12.82 17.86
C SER A 211 -15.38 -11.57 17.98
N TRP A 212 -14.95 -11.16 19.17
CA TRP A 212 -14.17 -9.92 19.34
C TRP A 212 -12.87 -9.91 18.52
N LYS A 213 -12.25 -11.08 18.36
CA LYS A 213 -11.05 -11.29 17.54
C LYS A 213 -11.33 -11.10 16.06
N ASP A 214 -12.48 -11.59 15.59
CA ASP A 214 -12.88 -11.43 14.19
C ASP A 214 -13.14 -9.95 13.85
N LEU A 215 -13.77 -9.23 14.79
CA LEU A 215 -14.01 -7.78 14.66
C LEU A 215 -12.69 -6.99 14.64
N LEU A 216 -11.73 -7.36 15.49
CA LEU A 216 -10.39 -6.77 15.49
C LEU A 216 -9.65 -7.06 14.17
N ALA A 217 -9.69 -8.31 13.69
CA ALA A 217 -9.08 -8.68 12.43
C ALA A 217 -9.72 -7.94 11.24
N GLU A 218 -11.04 -7.73 11.27
CA GLU A 218 -11.77 -6.94 10.28
C GLU A 218 -11.39 -5.46 10.34
N TRP A 219 -11.33 -4.88 11.55
CA TRP A 219 -10.85 -3.52 11.77
C TRP A 219 -9.43 -3.32 11.23
N LEU A 220 -8.50 -4.22 11.56
CA LEU A 220 -7.12 -4.20 11.05
C LEU A 220 -7.05 -4.39 9.53
N ALA A 221 -7.89 -5.26 8.95
CA ALA A 221 -7.92 -5.46 7.50
C ALA A 221 -8.38 -4.19 6.76
N LEU A 222 -9.33 -3.43 7.34
CA LEU A 222 -9.80 -2.17 6.77
C LEU A 222 -8.76 -1.05 6.84
N THR A 223 -7.73 -1.17 7.67
CA THR A 223 -6.56 -0.24 7.65
C THR A 223 -5.57 -0.54 6.51
N GLY A 224 -5.79 -1.61 5.74
CA GLY A 224 -4.93 -2.01 4.63
C GLY A 224 -3.63 -2.69 5.05
N LEU A 225 -3.41 -2.91 6.35
CA LEU A 225 -2.22 -3.56 6.91
C LEU A 225 -2.33 -5.11 6.83
N LEU A 226 -3.55 -5.64 6.96
CA LEU A 226 -3.84 -7.07 6.79
C LEU A 226 -4.59 -7.34 5.48
N GLY A 227 -4.10 -8.29 4.70
CA GLY A 227 -4.82 -8.83 3.55
C GLY A 227 -5.61 -10.07 3.96
N ARG A 228 -6.94 -10.06 3.81
CA ARG A 228 -7.72 -11.30 3.84
C ARG A 228 -7.60 -11.98 2.46
N PRO A 229 -7.03 -13.20 2.35
CA PRO A 229 -7.16 -13.97 1.13
C PRO A 229 -8.64 -14.29 0.90
N ALA A 230 -9.11 -14.05 -0.32
CA ALA A 230 -10.44 -14.45 -0.72
C ALA A 230 -10.57 -15.99 -0.57
N GLY A 231 -11.37 -16.44 0.39
CA GLY A 231 -11.78 -17.84 0.52
C GLY A 231 -11.32 -18.61 1.77
N CYS A 232 -10.61 -18.01 2.72
CA CYS A 232 -10.26 -18.72 3.97
C CYS A 232 -10.63 -17.91 5.21
N GLY A 233 -11.59 -18.40 5.99
CA GLY A 233 -12.15 -17.72 7.17
C GLY A 233 -11.17 -17.48 8.33
N SER A 234 -9.96 -18.04 8.29
CA SER A 234 -9.00 -17.98 9.39
C SER A 234 -7.53 -17.82 8.97
N CYS A 235 -7.22 -17.55 7.70
CA CYS A 235 -5.84 -17.30 7.27
C CYS A 235 -5.66 -15.83 6.95
N THR A 236 -5.08 -15.04 7.85
CA THR A 236 -4.63 -13.68 7.57
C THR A 236 -3.20 -13.72 7.04
N ARG A 237 -2.96 -13.17 5.84
CA ARG A 237 -1.60 -12.89 5.34
C ARG A 237 -1.34 -11.38 5.41
N PRO A 238 -0.08 -10.95 5.54
CA PRO A 238 0.24 -9.54 5.42
C PRO A 238 -0.18 -9.00 4.05
N SER A 239 -0.73 -7.79 4.04
CA SER A 239 -1.06 -7.07 2.80
C SER A 239 0.23 -6.71 2.05
N PRO A 240 0.28 -6.78 0.71
CA PRO A 240 1.49 -6.45 -0.07
C PRO A 240 1.87 -4.95 -0.07
N ASN A 241 1.23 -4.11 0.76
CA ASN A 241 1.54 -2.68 0.86
C ASN A 241 2.97 -2.44 1.38
N THR A 242 3.90 -2.27 0.44
CA THR A 242 5.37 -2.23 0.67
C THR A 242 5.86 -0.89 1.27
N TRP A 243 4.97 0.06 1.55
CA TRP A 243 5.32 1.46 1.85
C TRP A 243 5.78 1.70 3.29
N LEU A 244 5.42 0.83 4.24
CA LEU A 244 5.83 0.96 5.65
C LEU A 244 7.35 0.79 5.85
N ARG A 245 8.08 0.26 4.85
CA ARG A 245 9.55 0.11 4.88
C ARG A 245 10.32 1.42 4.65
N GLN A 246 9.68 2.52 4.26
CA GLN A 246 10.38 3.75 3.83
C GLN A 246 10.31 4.92 4.82
N ARG A 247 9.74 4.75 6.02
CA ARG A 247 9.76 5.82 7.05
C ARG A 247 11.09 5.78 7.81
N PRO A 248 11.96 6.80 7.71
CA PRO A 248 13.16 6.85 8.54
C PRO A 248 12.77 7.07 10.02
N PRO A 249 13.52 6.50 10.98
CA PRO A 249 13.25 6.69 12.40
C PRO A 249 13.56 8.15 12.79
N GLU A 250 12.56 8.87 13.30
CA GLU A 250 12.75 10.18 13.92
C GLU A 250 13.68 10.05 15.15
N HIS A 251 14.98 10.32 14.94
CA HIS A 251 15.91 10.49 16.03
C HIS A 251 15.83 11.93 16.56
N SER A 252 15.37 12.04 17.81
CA SER A 252 15.92 12.95 18.83
C SER A 252 15.91 14.44 18.49
N ARG A 253 14.85 15.15 18.91
CA ARG A 253 14.95 16.58 19.22
C ARG A 253 15.95 16.78 20.36
N THR A 254 17.19 17.11 20.03
CA THR A 254 18.11 17.73 20.98
C THR A 254 17.71 19.19 21.15
N THR A 255 17.20 19.50 22.33
CA THR A 255 17.10 20.86 22.88
C THR A 255 18.47 21.52 22.81
N SER A 256 18.62 22.49 21.91
CA SER A 256 19.73 23.45 21.91
C SER A 256 19.27 24.70 22.66
N ASP A 257 19.75 24.84 23.89
CA ASP A 257 19.55 26.03 24.75
C ASP A 257 20.50 27.17 24.29
N PRO A 258 20.02 28.41 24.10
CA PRO A 258 20.80 29.50 23.56
C PRO A 258 21.42 30.35 24.68
N THR A 259 22.70 30.15 24.96
CA THR A 259 23.50 31.17 25.64
C THR A 259 24.76 31.48 24.85
N ASN A 260 24.65 32.46 23.95
CA ASN A 260 25.80 33.24 23.52
C ASN A 260 25.40 34.71 23.44
N ARG A 261 25.84 35.49 24.43
CA ARG A 261 25.88 36.96 24.36
C ARG A 261 27.31 37.40 24.03
N PRO A 262 27.49 38.46 23.23
CA PRO A 262 28.79 38.92 22.75
C PRO A 262 29.48 39.85 23.77
N GLY A 263 30.81 39.92 23.72
CA GLY A 263 31.56 41.02 24.34
C GLY A 263 33.08 40.82 24.39
N THR A 264 33.79 41.60 23.56
CA THR A 264 35.01 42.40 23.85
C THR A 264 36.23 41.66 24.45
N ILE A 265 37.44 41.66 23.86
CA ILE A 265 38.36 42.74 23.44
C ILE A 265 39.19 42.27 22.26
#